data_AF-A0A1V3X4B2-F1
#
_entry.id   AF-A0A1V3X4B2-F1
#
_cell.length_a   1.000
_cell.length_b   1.000
_cell.length_c   1.000
_cell.angle_alpha   90.00
_cell.angle_beta   90.00
_cell.angle_gamma   90.00
#
_symmetry.space_group_name_H-M   'P 1'
#
loop_
_entity.id
_entity.type
_entity.pdbx_description
1 polymer ?
#
loop_
_entity_poly.entity_id
_entity_poly.type
_entity_poly.pdbx_seq_one_letter_code
_entity_poly.pdbx_strand_id
1 'polypeptide(L)'
;MMRLTRERYAQLYGPTTGDRIRLADTDLLVEISEDRCGGPGLAGDEAVFGGGKVLRESMGQGRATRAEGAPDTVITGAVIIDYWGIIKADIGIRDGRVVAIGKAGNPDTMSGVHPDLVVGPSTEVIGGNGRILTAGAIDCHVHLICPQLIPVALGAGVTTIIGGGTGPAEGTKATTVTPGAWHLARMLESLDCWPVNFALLGKGNTVSHEGLWEQLRGGASGFKLHEDWGSTPRPSTPA
;
A
#
# COMPACT_ATOMS: atom_id res chain seq x y z
N MET A 1 27.83 17.74 -23.94
CA MET A 1 26.89 17.11 -23.00
C MET A 1 26.46 18.17 -21.98
N MET A 2 25.16 18.42 -21.84
CA MET A 2 24.64 19.33 -20.82
C MET A 2 24.79 18.70 -19.43
N ARG A 3 24.99 19.51 -18.39
CA ARG A 3 25.11 19.04 -17.00
C ARG A 3 24.13 19.79 -16.11
N LEU A 4 23.51 19.07 -15.18
CA LEU A 4 22.75 19.64 -14.08
C LEU A 4 23.52 19.42 -12.77
N THR A 5 23.41 20.36 -11.84
CA THR A 5 23.86 20.14 -10.46
C THR A 5 22.93 19.15 -9.77
N ARG A 6 23.42 18.39 -8.79
CA ARG A 6 22.59 17.45 -8.00
C ARG A 6 21.42 18.16 -7.33
N GLU A 7 21.65 19.34 -6.77
CA GLU A 7 20.61 20.17 -6.16
C GLU A 7 19.51 20.51 -7.18
N ARG A 8 19.88 20.94 -8.39
CA ARG A 8 18.91 21.28 -9.42
C ARG A 8 18.13 20.04 -9.90
N TYR A 9 18.80 18.89 -10.02
CA TYR A 9 18.15 17.63 -10.35
C TYR A 9 17.11 17.26 -9.28
N ALA A 10 17.49 17.32 -8.00
CA ALA A 10 16.60 17.00 -6.89
C ALA A 10 15.35 17.91 -6.84
N GLN A 11 15.50 19.19 -7.17
CA GLN A 11 14.37 20.13 -7.28
C GLN A 11 13.40 19.81 -8.42
N LEU A 12 13.88 19.21 -9.51
CA LEU A 12 13.07 18.93 -10.70
C LEU A 12 12.41 17.55 -10.66
N TYR A 13 13.17 16.55 -10.21
CA TYR A 13 12.81 15.14 -10.34
C TYR A 13 12.84 14.40 -9.00
N GLY A 14 13.11 15.08 -7.90
CA GLY A 14 13.41 14.44 -6.63
C GLY A 14 14.84 13.88 -6.55
N PRO A 15 15.29 13.53 -5.34
CA PRO A 15 16.63 13.03 -5.07
C PRO A 15 16.93 11.72 -5.81
N THR A 16 18.21 11.42 -6.03
CA THR A 16 18.69 10.24 -6.77
C THR A 16 19.73 9.45 -5.95
N THR A 17 20.31 8.40 -6.51
CA THR A 17 21.27 7.51 -5.83
C THR A 17 22.36 8.29 -5.07
N GLY A 18 22.53 7.96 -3.79
CA GLY A 18 23.48 8.59 -2.85
C GLY A 18 22.98 9.88 -2.18
N ASP A 19 21.86 10.47 -2.64
CA ASP A 19 21.22 11.55 -1.91
C ASP A 19 20.53 11.02 -0.64
N ARG A 20 20.41 11.88 0.37
CA ARG A 20 19.78 11.56 1.64
C ARG A 20 18.56 12.43 1.91
N ILE A 21 17.54 11.85 2.53
CA ILE A 21 16.32 12.53 2.93
C ILE A 21 16.16 12.39 4.44
N ARG A 22 15.87 13.51 5.12
CA ARG A 22 15.43 13.47 6.52
C ARG A 22 13.96 13.10 6.57
N LEU A 23 13.61 12.12 7.40
CA LEU A 23 12.23 11.74 7.60
C LEU A 23 11.56 12.73 8.54
N ALA A 24 10.76 13.64 7.96
CA ALA A 24 10.09 14.72 8.66
C ALA A 24 11.07 15.54 9.54
N ASP A 25 10.72 15.76 10.81
CA ASP A 25 11.50 16.46 11.83
C ASP A 25 12.32 15.51 12.72
N THR A 26 12.44 14.23 12.34
CA THR A 26 13.25 13.25 13.07
C THR A 26 14.75 13.40 12.78
N ASP A 27 15.59 12.67 13.52
CA ASP A 27 17.03 12.53 13.21
C ASP A 27 17.36 11.34 12.30
N LEU A 28 16.35 10.77 11.63
CA LEU A 28 16.54 9.68 10.68
C LEU A 28 16.83 10.23 9.29
N LEU A 29 17.97 9.81 8.74
CA LEU A 29 18.35 10.05 7.35
C LEU A 29 18.31 8.73 6.58
N VAL A 30 17.55 8.72 5.49
CA VAL A 30 17.51 7.59 4.55
C VAL A 30 18.32 7.94 3.31
N GLU A 31 19.10 6.98 2.81
CA GLU A 31 19.91 7.13 1.59
C GLU A 31 19.29 6.32 0.45
N ILE A 32 19.22 6.93 -0.73
CA ILE A 32 18.70 6.26 -1.93
C ILE A 32 19.80 5.34 -2.47
N SER A 33 19.54 4.04 -2.43
CA SER A 33 20.49 3.01 -2.85
C SER A 33 20.53 2.78 -4.36
N GLU A 34 19.42 3.00 -5.06
CA GLU A 34 19.26 2.74 -6.49
C GLU A 34 18.28 3.75 -7.09
N ASP A 35 18.53 4.22 -8.32
CA ASP A 35 17.58 5.02 -9.10
C ASP A 35 17.27 4.31 -10.43
N ARG A 36 16.07 3.75 -10.51
CA ARG A 36 15.57 3.03 -11.68
C ARG A 36 14.92 3.93 -12.71
N CYS A 37 14.73 5.22 -12.45
CA CYS A 37 14.24 6.16 -13.46
C CYS A 37 15.35 6.55 -14.47
N GLY A 38 16.62 6.24 -14.17
CA GLY A 38 17.78 6.50 -15.01
C GLY A 38 19.00 6.90 -14.18
N GLY A 39 18.80 7.76 -13.18
CA GLY A 39 19.85 8.13 -12.23
C GLY A 39 21.13 8.71 -12.84
N PRO A 40 22.22 8.79 -12.06
CA PRO A 40 23.49 9.33 -12.53
C PRO A 40 24.04 8.51 -13.70
N GLY A 41 24.26 9.16 -14.85
CA GLY A 41 24.81 8.53 -16.06
C GLY A 41 23.77 8.24 -17.13
N LEU A 42 22.48 8.07 -16.78
CA LEU A 42 21.37 7.88 -17.72
C LEU A 42 20.25 8.93 -17.58
N ALA A 43 20.50 9.98 -16.79
CA ALA A 43 19.58 11.10 -16.60
C ALA A 43 19.29 11.86 -17.92
N GLY A 44 18.08 12.38 -18.04
CA GLY A 44 17.58 13.14 -19.21
C GLY A 44 16.26 12.64 -19.79
N ASP A 45 15.89 11.40 -19.46
CA ASP A 45 14.64 10.75 -19.89
C ASP A 45 13.68 10.53 -18.70
N GLU A 46 13.66 11.43 -17.72
CA GLU A 46 12.74 11.31 -16.59
C GLU A 46 11.27 11.48 -17.05
N ALA A 47 10.40 10.56 -16.63
CA ALA A 47 8.98 10.63 -16.92
C ALA A 47 8.31 11.79 -16.15
N VAL A 48 8.00 12.88 -16.85
CA VAL A 48 7.35 14.07 -16.27
C VAL A 48 6.14 14.48 -17.11
N PHE A 49 4.99 14.62 -16.46
CA PHE A 49 3.75 15.09 -17.07
C PHE A 49 3.54 16.60 -16.88
N GLY A 50 2.83 17.24 -17.81
CA GLY A 50 2.48 18.66 -17.77
C GLY A 50 2.63 19.36 -19.13
N GLY A 51 2.16 20.62 -19.22
CA GLY A 51 2.25 21.43 -20.43
C GLY A 51 3.71 21.57 -20.92
N GLY A 52 3.99 21.08 -22.13
CA GLY A 52 5.34 21.10 -22.72
C GLY A 52 6.35 20.14 -22.08
N LYS A 53 5.91 19.14 -21.30
CA LYS A 53 6.77 18.15 -20.63
C LYS A 53 6.97 16.89 -21.47
N VAL A 54 7.43 15.81 -20.84
CA VAL A 54 7.93 14.58 -21.49
C VAL A 54 6.79 13.65 -21.88
N LEU A 55 5.86 13.37 -20.96
CA LEU A 55 4.74 12.44 -21.17
C LEU A 55 3.66 13.09 -22.04
N ARG A 56 3.94 13.11 -23.35
CA ARG A 56 3.06 13.57 -24.42
C ARG A 56 3.16 12.59 -25.59
N GLU A 57 2.11 12.57 -26.40
CA GLU A 57 1.98 11.69 -27.56
C GLU A 57 3.23 11.74 -28.46
N SER A 58 3.68 10.56 -28.89
CA SER A 58 4.87 10.36 -29.72
C SER A 58 6.19 10.85 -29.09
N MET A 59 6.18 11.17 -27.79
CA MET A 59 7.35 11.53 -27.00
C MET A 59 7.52 10.48 -25.90
N GLY A 60 7.31 10.83 -24.63
CA GLY A 60 7.33 9.88 -23.52
C GLY A 60 6.05 9.06 -23.36
N GLN A 61 4.95 9.45 -24.03
CA GLN A 61 3.78 8.58 -24.24
C GLN A 61 3.93 7.92 -25.61
N GLY A 62 3.95 6.59 -25.62
CA GLY A 62 3.95 5.78 -26.83
C GLY A 62 2.54 5.40 -27.27
N ARG A 63 2.46 4.56 -28.31
CA ARG A 63 1.20 4.12 -28.93
C ARG A 63 0.62 2.83 -28.33
N ALA A 64 1.30 2.22 -27.37
CA ALA A 64 0.89 0.95 -26.78
C ALA A 64 -0.50 1.09 -26.16
N THR A 65 -1.42 0.23 -26.57
CA THR A 65 -2.76 0.17 -26.01
C THR A 65 -2.73 -0.52 -24.65
N ARG A 66 -3.78 -0.31 -23.85
CA ARG A 66 -4.00 -1.08 -22.62
C ARG A 66 -4.01 -2.59 -22.88
N ALA A 67 -4.59 -3.04 -23.99
CA ALA A 67 -4.66 -4.46 -24.37
C ALA A 67 -3.28 -5.05 -24.70
N GLU A 68 -2.34 -4.23 -25.14
CA GLU A 68 -0.94 -4.60 -25.38
C GLU A 68 -0.08 -4.53 -24.12
N GLY A 69 -0.66 -4.14 -22.98
CA GLY A 69 0.01 -4.16 -21.68
C GLY A 69 0.36 -2.79 -21.10
N ALA A 70 -0.05 -1.67 -21.72
CA ALA A 70 0.13 -0.36 -21.10
C ALA A 70 -0.56 -0.31 -19.71
N PRO A 71 0.06 0.26 -18.68
CA PRO A 71 -0.52 0.37 -17.35
C PRO A 71 -1.72 1.33 -17.36
N ASP A 72 -2.66 1.10 -16.44
CA ASP A 72 -3.80 1.99 -16.20
C ASP A 72 -3.33 3.31 -15.56
N THR A 73 -2.29 3.25 -14.72
CA THR A 73 -1.72 4.41 -14.05
C THR A 73 -0.22 4.23 -13.84
N VAL A 74 0.56 5.31 -13.96
CA VAL A 74 1.96 5.35 -13.55
C VAL A 74 2.18 6.42 -12.48
N ILE A 75 2.84 6.05 -11.38
CA ILE A 75 3.39 6.99 -10.40
C ILE A 75 4.84 7.27 -10.80
N THR A 76 5.15 8.52 -11.17
CA THR A 76 6.47 8.85 -11.73
C THR A 76 7.48 9.31 -10.68
N GLY A 77 8.67 8.71 -10.64
CA GLY A 77 9.85 9.22 -9.93
C GLY A 77 9.73 9.29 -8.41
N ALA A 78 8.94 8.39 -7.81
CA ALA A 78 8.79 8.33 -6.36
C ALA A 78 10.02 7.71 -5.69
N VAL A 79 10.35 8.20 -4.49
CA VAL A 79 11.28 7.49 -3.61
C VAL A 79 10.49 6.45 -2.83
N ILE A 80 10.74 5.18 -3.11
CA ILE A 80 10.13 4.04 -2.43
C ILE A 80 10.93 3.74 -1.18
N ILE A 81 10.26 3.70 -0.04
CA ILE A 81 10.82 3.15 1.21
C ILE A 81 10.01 1.92 1.55
N ASP A 82 10.68 0.77 1.55
CA ASP A 82 10.10 -0.50 1.94
C ASP A 82 11.14 -1.38 2.64
N TYR A 83 10.70 -2.49 3.23
CA TYR A 83 11.57 -3.37 4.02
C TYR A 83 12.74 -3.97 3.20
N TRP A 84 12.57 -4.12 1.88
CA TRP A 84 13.59 -4.66 0.98
C TRP A 84 14.56 -3.59 0.45
N GLY A 85 14.28 -2.30 0.63
CA GLY A 85 15.19 -1.25 0.16
C GLY A 85 14.60 0.15 0.09
N ILE A 86 15.49 1.10 -0.19
CA ILE A 86 15.19 2.52 -0.40
C ILE A 86 15.69 2.91 -1.78
N ILE A 87 14.78 3.04 -2.74
CA ILE A 87 15.11 3.26 -4.15
C ILE A 87 14.27 4.40 -4.73
N LYS A 88 14.65 4.90 -5.90
CA LYS A 88 13.80 5.76 -6.72
C LYS A 88 13.33 4.99 -7.94
N ALA A 89 12.04 5.04 -8.27
CA ALA A 89 11.49 4.37 -9.44
C ALA A 89 10.15 4.98 -9.89
N ASP A 90 9.76 4.63 -11.11
CA ASP A 90 8.38 4.72 -11.57
C ASP A 90 7.63 3.42 -11.21
N ILE A 91 6.33 3.53 -10.91
CA ILE A 91 5.49 2.40 -10.51
C ILE A 91 4.29 2.31 -11.44
N GLY A 92 4.11 1.14 -12.06
CA GLY A 92 2.96 0.86 -12.92
C GLY A 92 1.86 0.14 -12.17
N ILE A 93 0.62 0.57 -12.37
CA ILE A 93 -0.59 -0.04 -11.82
C ILE A 93 -1.48 -0.47 -12.98
N ARG A 94 -1.98 -1.71 -12.92
CA ARG A 94 -2.97 -2.25 -13.87
C ARG A 94 -3.90 -3.20 -13.13
N ASP A 95 -5.21 -3.10 -13.40
CA ASP A 95 -6.24 -3.93 -12.75
C ASP A 95 -6.16 -3.90 -11.21
N GLY A 96 -5.83 -2.73 -10.64
CA GLY A 96 -5.67 -2.55 -9.18
C GLY A 96 -4.44 -3.23 -8.57
N ARG A 97 -3.48 -3.70 -9.38
CA ARG A 97 -2.24 -4.34 -8.94
C ARG A 97 -1.02 -3.56 -9.40
N VAL A 98 0.03 -3.56 -8.58
CA VAL A 98 1.37 -3.12 -9.01
C VAL A 98 1.91 -4.16 -9.99
N VAL A 99 2.19 -3.74 -11.22
CA VAL A 99 2.69 -4.65 -12.29
C VAL A 99 4.19 -4.53 -12.51
N ALA A 100 4.79 -3.38 -12.24
CA ALA A 100 6.23 -3.18 -12.36
C ALA A 100 6.73 -1.98 -11.55
N ILE A 101 8.01 -2.04 -11.19
CA ILE A 101 8.76 -0.98 -10.50
C ILE A 101 10.08 -0.79 -11.27
N GLY A 102 10.23 0.32 -11.97
CA GLY A 102 11.32 0.52 -12.92
C GLY A 102 11.30 1.89 -13.58
N LYS A 103 11.61 1.94 -14.88
CA LYS A 103 11.54 3.15 -15.71
C LYS A 103 10.30 3.13 -16.60
N ALA A 104 9.46 4.13 -16.49
CA ALA A 104 8.32 4.34 -17.36
C ALA A 104 8.68 5.24 -18.55
N GLY A 105 7.87 5.15 -19.61
CA GLY A 105 7.97 6.05 -20.76
C GLY A 105 7.65 5.36 -22.07
N ASN A 106 8.31 5.79 -23.14
CA ASN A 106 8.12 5.25 -24.48
C ASN A 106 9.41 4.60 -24.99
N PRO A 107 9.44 3.28 -25.23
CA PRO A 107 10.63 2.59 -25.71
C PRO A 107 11.05 3.01 -27.14
N ASP A 108 10.17 3.66 -27.91
CA ASP A 108 10.50 4.16 -29.25
C ASP A 108 11.47 5.36 -29.21
N THR A 109 11.50 6.09 -28.09
CA THR A 109 12.25 7.35 -27.96
C THR A 109 13.17 7.40 -26.75
N MET A 110 12.94 6.54 -25.74
CA MET A 110 13.64 6.54 -24.47
C MET A 110 14.35 5.21 -24.24
N SER A 111 15.56 5.26 -23.68
CA SER A 111 16.30 4.05 -23.34
C SER A 111 15.84 3.46 -22.00
N GLY A 112 15.93 2.13 -21.86
CA GLY A 112 15.76 1.43 -20.58
C GLY A 112 14.33 1.38 -20.02
N VAL A 113 13.31 1.70 -20.83
CA VAL A 113 11.89 1.60 -20.42
C VAL A 113 11.55 0.15 -20.11
N HIS A 114 10.95 -0.10 -18.94
CA HIS A 114 10.50 -1.44 -18.56
C HIS A 114 9.32 -1.86 -19.44
N PRO A 115 9.26 -3.12 -19.93
CA PRO A 115 8.21 -3.56 -20.86
C PRO A 115 6.79 -3.41 -20.31
N ASP A 116 6.58 -3.58 -19.00
CA ASP A 116 5.29 -3.34 -18.34
C ASP A 116 5.05 -1.87 -17.89
N LEU A 117 5.94 -0.93 -18.22
CA LEU A 117 5.82 0.50 -17.91
C LEU A 117 5.80 1.38 -19.17
N VAL A 118 5.43 0.82 -20.31
CA VAL A 118 5.21 1.59 -21.53
C VAL A 118 3.97 2.46 -21.35
N VAL A 119 4.15 3.78 -21.28
CA VAL A 119 3.06 4.74 -21.11
C VAL A 119 2.29 4.84 -22.41
N GLY A 120 1.01 4.47 -22.37
CA GLY A 120 0.12 4.46 -23.53
C GLY A 120 -0.98 5.53 -23.45
N PRO A 121 -1.85 5.62 -24.47
CA PRO A 121 -2.95 6.60 -24.49
C PRO A 121 -4.01 6.41 -23.38
N SER A 122 -4.03 5.25 -22.72
CA SER A 122 -4.96 4.93 -21.62
C SER A 122 -4.33 5.04 -20.23
N THR A 123 -3.08 5.49 -20.13
CA THR A 123 -2.34 5.56 -18.86
C THR A 123 -2.55 6.91 -18.19
N GLU A 124 -3.08 6.91 -16.97
CA GLU A 124 -3.10 8.08 -16.09
C GLU A 124 -1.73 8.31 -15.41
N VAL A 125 -1.43 9.54 -14.99
CA VAL A 125 -0.16 9.90 -14.36
C VAL A 125 -0.37 10.52 -12.98
N ILE A 126 0.31 9.96 -11.98
CA ILE A 126 0.45 10.54 -10.64
C ILE A 126 1.89 11.01 -10.45
N GLY A 127 2.09 12.29 -10.11
CA GLY A 127 3.42 12.86 -9.87
C GLY A 127 4.01 12.42 -8.54
N GLY A 128 4.95 11.48 -8.56
CA GLY A 128 5.72 11.01 -7.39
C GLY A 128 7.04 11.76 -7.15
N ASN A 129 7.52 12.56 -8.11
CA ASN A 129 8.77 13.32 -7.98
C ASN A 129 8.75 14.20 -6.72
N GLY A 130 9.76 14.04 -5.86
CA GLY A 130 9.86 14.75 -4.58
C GLY A 130 8.91 14.24 -3.48
N ARG A 131 8.26 13.10 -3.69
CA ARG A 131 7.43 12.39 -2.69
C ARG A 131 8.10 11.08 -2.28
N ILE A 132 7.76 10.64 -1.08
CA ILE A 132 8.05 9.29 -0.59
C ILE A 132 6.79 8.45 -0.78
N LEU A 133 6.98 7.22 -1.26
CA LEU A 133 5.95 6.20 -1.39
C LEU A 133 6.29 5.02 -0.49
N THR A 134 5.30 4.54 0.27
CA THR A 134 5.38 3.33 1.08
C THR A 134 4.21 2.42 0.74
N ALA A 135 4.27 1.16 1.17
CA ALA A 135 3.06 0.36 1.30
C ALA A 135 2.10 1.03 2.30
N GLY A 136 0.80 0.76 2.17
CA GLY A 136 -0.17 1.15 3.18
C GLY A 136 0.03 0.34 4.46
N ALA A 137 -0.15 0.97 5.62
CA ALA A 137 0.05 0.31 6.90
C ALA A 137 -1.02 -0.77 7.16
N ILE A 138 -0.61 -1.81 7.89
CA ILE A 138 -1.46 -2.91 8.37
C ILE A 138 -1.53 -2.78 9.89
N ASP A 139 -2.68 -2.34 10.42
CA ASP A 139 -2.92 -2.33 11.86
C ASP A 139 -3.59 -3.63 12.26
N CYS A 140 -2.94 -4.40 13.14
CA CYS A 140 -3.38 -5.74 13.51
C CYS A 140 -3.95 -5.88 14.92
N HIS A 141 -4.23 -4.77 15.61
CA HIS A 141 -4.83 -4.79 16.94
C HIS A 141 -5.96 -3.76 17.06
N VAL A 142 -6.94 -3.82 16.16
CA VAL A 142 -8.01 -2.83 16.13
C VAL A 142 -9.27 -3.31 16.88
N HIS A 143 -9.75 -2.47 17.79
CA HIS A 143 -11.07 -2.61 18.39
C HIS A 143 -12.10 -1.84 17.56
N LEU A 144 -13.05 -2.54 16.93
CA LEU A 144 -14.08 -1.93 16.10
C LEU A 144 -15.23 -1.35 16.95
N ILE A 145 -14.88 -0.33 17.76
CA ILE A 145 -15.78 0.33 18.72
C ILE A 145 -16.75 1.27 18.01
N CYS A 146 -16.29 1.99 16.98
CA CYS A 146 -17.09 2.96 16.24
C CYS A 146 -16.60 3.11 14.80
N PRO A 147 -17.45 3.47 13.83
CA PRO A 147 -17.04 3.60 12.43
C PRO A 147 -16.08 4.78 12.19
N GLN A 148 -16.07 5.79 13.06
CA GLN A 148 -15.23 6.99 12.92
C GLN A 148 -13.72 6.68 12.96
N LEU A 149 -13.31 5.54 13.52
CA LEU A 149 -11.90 5.14 13.50
C LEU A 149 -11.40 4.83 12.09
N ILE A 150 -12.27 4.42 11.16
CA ILE A 150 -11.88 4.01 9.80
C ILE A 150 -11.31 5.19 9.00
N PRO A 151 -11.99 6.36 8.88
CA PRO A 151 -11.41 7.51 8.21
C PRO A 151 -10.18 8.08 8.93
N VAL A 152 -10.08 7.93 10.26
CA VAL A 152 -8.87 8.32 11.01
C VAL A 152 -7.69 7.40 10.65
N ALA A 153 -7.91 6.09 10.58
CA ALA A 153 -6.90 5.11 10.18
C ALA A 153 -6.44 5.35 8.73
N LEU A 154 -7.36 5.55 7.80
CA LEU A 154 -7.06 5.93 6.42
C LEU A 154 -6.25 7.22 6.33
N GLY A 155 -6.63 8.26 7.09
CA GLY A 155 -5.90 9.52 7.16
C GLY A 155 -4.48 9.38 7.73
N ALA A 156 -4.22 8.34 8.52
CA ALA A 156 -2.91 7.99 9.04
C ALA A 156 -2.12 7.03 8.12
N GLY A 157 -2.67 6.66 6.94
CA GLY A 157 -2.02 5.76 5.98
C GLY A 157 -2.27 4.28 6.23
N VAL A 158 -3.20 3.90 7.12
CA VAL A 158 -3.61 2.51 7.32
C VAL A 158 -4.59 2.10 6.23
N THR A 159 -4.30 0.98 5.56
CA THR A 159 -5.12 0.44 4.46
C THR A 159 -5.65 -0.96 4.76
N THR A 160 -5.18 -1.59 5.84
CA THR A 160 -5.65 -2.90 6.29
C THR A 160 -5.84 -2.89 7.80
N ILE A 161 -7.01 -3.36 8.23
CA ILE A 161 -7.40 -3.47 9.64
C ILE A 161 -7.64 -4.94 9.97
N ILE A 162 -6.88 -5.46 10.93
CA ILE A 162 -7.10 -6.77 11.55
C ILE A 162 -7.50 -6.54 13.00
N GLY A 163 -8.63 -7.11 13.40
CA GLY A 163 -9.22 -6.79 14.69
C GLY A 163 -10.60 -7.41 14.88
N GLY A 164 -11.38 -6.86 15.79
CA GLY A 164 -12.73 -7.35 16.03
C GLY A 164 -13.57 -6.38 16.84
N GLY A 165 -14.88 -6.56 16.79
CA GLY A 165 -15.82 -5.74 17.52
C GLY A 165 -17.22 -5.75 16.91
N THR A 166 -18.18 -5.25 17.68
CA THR A 166 -19.59 -5.11 17.28
C THR A 166 -20.14 -3.74 17.66
N GLY A 167 -19.30 -2.70 17.63
CA GLY A 167 -19.62 -1.37 18.14
C GLY A 167 -19.27 -1.19 19.63
N PRO A 168 -19.89 -0.23 20.35
CA PRO A 168 -19.43 0.20 21.67
C PRO A 168 -19.85 -0.72 22.83
N ALA A 169 -20.07 -2.01 22.56
CA ALA A 169 -20.37 -3.02 23.56
C ALA A 169 -19.16 -3.27 24.48
N GLU A 170 -19.41 -3.68 25.73
CA GLU A 170 -18.39 -3.93 26.76
C GLU A 170 -17.33 -4.92 26.25
N GLY A 171 -17.76 -6.00 25.59
CA GLY A 171 -16.85 -6.98 25.02
C GLY A 171 -15.91 -6.40 23.97
N THR A 172 -16.38 -5.48 23.11
CA THR A 172 -15.56 -4.83 22.07
C THR A 172 -14.65 -3.76 22.64
N LYS A 173 -15.13 -2.98 23.62
CA LYS A 173 -14.29 -2.01 24.34
C LYS A 173 -13.10 -2.68 25.03
N ALA A 174 -13.27 -3.93 25.49
CA ALA A 174 -12.23 -4.69 26.16
C ALA A 174 -11.40 -5.57 25.20
N THR A 175 -12.00 -6.13 24.15
CA THR A 175 -11.38 -7.20 23.35
C THR A 175 -11.58 -7.02 21.84
N THR A 176 -10.56 -7.32 21.04
CA THR A 176 -10.63 -7.34 19.57
C THR A 176 -11.36 -8.58 19.04
N VAL A 177 -12.64 -8.71 19.39
CA VAL A 177 -13.45 -9.91 19.13
C VAL A 177 -14.77 -9.54 18.47
N THR A 178 -15.07 -10.20 17.36
CA THR A 178 -16.40 -10.27 16.74
C THR A 178 -16.98 -11.67 16.98
N PRO A 179 -17.81 -11.88 18.02
CA PRO A 179 -18.13 -13.22 18.50
C PRO A 179 -19.25 -13.89 17.68
N GLY A 180 -19.02 -15.11 17.18
CA GLY A 180 -20.06 -15.93 16.56
C GLY A 180 -20.41 -15.53 15.12
N ALA A 181 -21.01 -16.47 14.38
CA ALA A 181 -21.31 -16.31 12.95
C ALA A 181 -22.26 -15.15 12.65
N TRP A 182 -23.25 -14.89 13.51
CA TRP A 182 -24.22 -13.82 13.29
C TRP A 182 -23.56 -12.42 13.32
N HIS A 183 -22.72 -12.14 14.31
CA HIS A 183 -22.04 -10.86 14.40
C HIS A 183 -20.98 -10.70 13.30
N LEU A 184 -20.29 -11.77 12.92
CA LEU A 184 -19.36 -11.74 11.79
C LEU A 184 -20.07 -11.34 10.50
N ALA A 185 -21.21 -11.96 10.17
CA ALA A 185 -21.99 -11.61 9.00
C ALA A 185 -22.44 -10.13 9.00
N ARG A 186 -22.98 -9.64 10.13
CA ARG A 186 -23.41 -8.23 10.26
C ARG A 186 -22.25 -7.24 10.15
N MET A 187 -21.10 -7.57 10.72
CA MET A 187 -19.92 -6.71 10.61
C MET A 187 -19.38 -6.69 9.19
N LEU A 188 -19.28 -7.84 8.50
CA LEU A 188 -18.85 -7.89 7.11
C LEU A 188 -19.75 -7.04 6.20
N GLU A 189 -21.08 -7.16 6.34
CA GLU A 189 -22.04 -6.32 5.62
C GLU A 189 -21.83 -4.82 5.91
N SER A 190 -21.56 -4.45 7.16
CA SER A 190 -21.33 -3.05 7.54
C SER A 190 -20.00 -2.47 7.01
N LEU A 191 -19.03 -3.34 6.71
CA LEU A 191 -17.68 -2.96 6.33
C LEU A 191 -17.50 -2.89 4.79
N ASP A 192 -18.42 -3.46 4.03
CA ASP A 192 -18.35 -3.57 2.56
C ASP A 192 -18.26 -2.22 1.83
N CYS A 193 -18.75 -1.14 2.45
CA CYS A 193 -18.73 0.20 1.84
C CYS A 193 -17.40 0.97 2.03
N TRP A 194 -16.45 0.42 2.81
CA TRP A 194 -15.21 1.12 3.13
C TRP A 194 -14.06 0.71 2.21
N PRO A 195 -13.24 1.66 1.72
CA PRO A 195 -12.06 1.36 0.89
C PRO A 195 -10.87 0.93 1.75
N VAL A 196 -11.06 -0.08 2.61
CA VAL A 196 -10.07 -0.62 3.54
C VAL A 196 -10.19 -2.14 3.54
N ASN A 197 -9.06 -2.84 3.62
CA ASN A 197 -9.07 -4.29 3.78
C ASN A 197 -9.38 -4.66 5.23
N PHE A 198 -10.25 -5.64 5.46
CA PHE A 198 -10.59 -6.09 6.82
C PHE A 198 -10.33 -7.59 7.01
N ALA A 199 -9.82 -7.95 8.18
CA ALA A 199 -9.79 -9.32 8.69
C ALA A 199 -10.35 -9.35 10.11
N LEU A 200 -11.50 -10.01 10.29
CA LEU A 200 -12.20 -10.05 11.58
C LEU A 200 -11.76 -11.24 12.42
N LEU A 201 -11.51 -11.01 13.70
CA LEU A 201 -11.11 -12.01 14.68
C LEU A 201 -12.31 -12.49 15.48
N GLY A 202 -12.53 -13.80 15.51
CA GLY A 202 -13.51 -14.45 16.37
C GLY A 202 -13.03 -14.57 17.82
N LYS A 203 -13.92 -15.06 18.70
CA LYS A 203 -13.59 -15.37 20.09
C LYS A 203 -12.88 -16.71 20.17
N GLY A 204 -11.62 -16.71 20.60
CA GLY A 204 -10.81 -17.92 20.76
C GLY A 204 -10.98 -18.61 22.11
N ASN A 205 -11.58 -17.93 23.10
CA ASN A 205 -11.69 -18.39 24.48
C ASN A 205 -12.76 -19.48 24.64
N THR A 206 -12.49 -20.68 24.11
CA THR A 206 -13.33 -21.86 24.28
C THR A 206 -12.52 -23.12 24.01
N VAL A 207 -12.91 -24.23 24.65
CA VAL A 207 -12.39 -25.57 24.32
C VAL A 207 -13.28 -26.32 23.31
N SER A 208 -14.40 -25.72 22.92
CA SER A 208 -15.33 -26.29 21.93
C SER A 208 -14.79 -26.10 20.52
N HIS A 209 -14.38 -27.20 19.88
CA HIS A 209 -13.97 -27.17 18.47
C HIS A 209 -15.09 -26.69 17.56
N GLU A 210 -16.33 -27.13 17.78
CA GLU A 210 -17.47 -26.68 16.96
C GLU A 210 -17.74 -25.18 17.13
N GLY A 211 -17.55 -24.62 18.33
CA GLY A 211 -17.66 -23.18 18.57
C GLY A 211 -16.56 -22.35 17.87
N LEU A 212 -15.40 -22.94 17.61
CA LEU A 212 -14.37 -22.32 16.78
C LEU A 212 -14.73 -22.47 15.29
N TRP A 213 -15.14 -23.66 14.86
CA TRP A 213 -15.51 -23.93 13.47
C TRP A 213 -16.70 -23.09 12.98
N GLU A 214 -17.73 -22.87 13.80
CA GLU A 214 -18.86 -22.03 13.41
C GLU A 214 -18.43 -20.59 13.12
N GLN A 215 -17.46 -20.05 13.86
CA GLN A 215 -16.95 -18.70 13.66
C GLN A 215 -16.10 -18.61 12.40
N LEU A 216 -15.22 -19.60 12.14
CA LEU A 216 -14.47 -19.67 10.88
C LEU A 216 -15.40 -19.73 9.67
N ARG A 217 -16.43 -20.60 9.72
CA ARG A 217 -17.45 -20.71 8.67
C ARG A 217 -18.26 -19.42 8.52
N GLY A 218 -18.42 -18.65 9.61
CA GLY A 218 -19.06 -17.33 9.63
C GLY A 218 -18.20 -16.18 9.10
N GLY A 219 -16.94 -16.43 8.72
CA GLY A 219 -16.04 -15.42 8.14
C GLY A 219 -14.95 -14.88 9.07
N ALA A 220 -14.73 -15.50 10.24
CA ALA A 220 -13.56 -15.16 11.06
C ALA A 220 -12.26 -15.50 10.30
N SER A 221 -11.33 -14.56 10.25
CA SER A 221 -9.99 -14.73 9.67
C SER A 221 -8.95 -15.25 10.68
N GLY A 222 -9.32 -15.33 11.96
CA GLY A 222 -8.49 -15.78 13.05
C GLY A 222 -9.22 -15.67 14.38
N PHE A 223 -8.52 -15.91 15.48
CA PHE A 223 -9.09 -15.87 16.83
C PHE A 223 -8.25 -15.01 17.76
N LYS A 224 -8.93 -14.26 18.63
CA LYS A 224 -8.31 -13.59 19.78
C LYS A 224 -8.59 -14.40 21.04
N LEU A 225 -7.52 -14.75 21.76
CA LEU A 225 -7.59 -15.12 23.17
C LEU A 225 -7.40 -13.85 24.01
N HIS A 226 -8.35 -13.58 24.90
CA HIS A 226 -8.26 -12.45 25.83
C HIS A 226 -8.56 -12.90 27.26
N GLU A 227 -7.87 -12.33 28.25
CA GLU A 227 -8.01 -12.73 29.66
C GLU A 227 -9.40 -12.44 30.23
N ASP A 228 -10.04 -11.34 29.82
CA ASP A 228 -11.43 -10.99 30.15
C ASP A 228 -12.46 -12.06 29.75
N TRP A 229 -12.11 -12.90 28.77
CA TRP A 229 -12.90 -14.07 28.37
C TRP A 229 -12.31 -15.40 28.88
N GLY A 230 -11.20 -15.38 29.61
CA GLY A 230 -10.48 -16.53 30.15
C GLY A 230 -9.41 -17.09 29.20
N SER A 231 -8.16 -16.61 29.30
CA SER A 231 -7.00 -17.15 28.58
C SER A 231 -6.34 -18.30 29.37
N THR A 232 -7.15 -19.28 29.75
CA THR A 232 -6.72 -20.39 30.61
C THR A 232 -6.14 -21.55 29.82
N PRO A 233 -5.26 -22.38 30.41
CA PRO A 233 -4.97 -23.70 29.88
C PRO A 233 -6.23 -24.54 29.73
N ARG A 234 -6.24 -25.51 28.81
CA ARG A 234 -7.33 -26.48 28.68
C ARG A 234 -7.44 -27.31 29.98
N PRO A 235 -8.64 -27.50 30.55
CA PRO A 235 -8.83 -28.42 31.66
C PRO A 235 -8.34 -29.84 31.33
N SER A 236 -7.69 -30.50 32.29
CA SER A 236 -7.17 -31.87 32.12
C SER A 236 -8.28 -32.92 31.97
N THR A 237 -9.50 -32.61 32.37
CA THR A 237 -10.67 -33.48 32.23
C THR A 237 -11.47 -33.10 30.99
N PRO A 238 -11.74 -34.04 30.06
CA PRO A 238 -12.70 -33.78 28.99
C PRO A 238 -14.09 -33.57 29.60
N ALA A 239 -14.74 -32.47 29.22
CA ALA A 239 -16.17 -32.24 29.48
C ALA A 239 -17.03 -33.01 28.47
#